data_AF-A0A2S1PJ67-F1
#
_entry.id   AF-A0A2S1PJ67-F1
#
_cell.length_a   1.000
_cell.length_b   1.000
_cell.length_c   1.000
_cell.angle_alpha   90.00
_cell.angle_beta   90.00
_cell.angle_gamma   90.00
#
_symmetry.space_group_name_H-M   'P 1'
#
loop_
_entity.id
_entity.type
_entity.pdbx_description
1 polymer ?
#
loop_
_entity_poly.entity_id
_entity_poly.type
_entity_poly.pdbx_seq_one_letter_code
_entity_poly.pdbx_strand_id
1 'polypeptide(L)'
;MSTTDKPDSHIIELSSVYFFSGPAPRAIALKDCGVPTNAPITGAFPALYGYQSKQDGFMAARAYADKNRLQFTVVDFLVELDQKQNPNMMRPDDIPNHDFISFARMSRSMMDNLQGVLHERLASEGITPSKLELAKPHLLLQQRPDLVSSLIEAPGWEHMKVIAYPAKLTISEKPLTVGIVPHSHWDSIKEASCRLNPGIRITLEPPNPSQVDSATAAVGSPSLKDRGPRSR
;
A
#
# COMPACT_ATOMS: atom_id res chain seq x y z
N MET A 1 -31.76 -20.61 -23.60
CA MET A 1 -31.27 -20.48 -22.21
C MET A 1 -30.02 -19.64 -22.28
N SER A 2 -30.06 -18.42 -21.75
CA SER A 2 -28.94 -17.47 -21.75
C SER A 2 -27.79 -18.02 -20.92
N THR A 3 -26.64 -18.21 -21.57
CA THR A 3 -25.34 -18.19 -20.90
C THR A 3 -25.12 -16.76 -20.43
N THR A 4 -25.38 -16.49 -19.15
CA THR A 4 -24.82 -15.30 -18.51
C THR A 4 -23.32 -15.52 -18.42
N ASP A 5 -22.60 -15.05 -19.43
CA ASP A 5 -21.17 -14.81 -19.34
C ASP A 5 -20.95 -13.94 -18.10
N LYS A 6 -20.29 -14.49 -17.09
CA LYS A 6 -19.70 -13.64 -16.06
C LYS A 6 -18.72 -12.73 -16.81
N PRO A 7 -18.82 -11.39 -16.69
CA PRO A 7 -17.77 -10.54 -17.23
C PRO A 7 -16.44 -11.03 -16.66
N ASP A 8 -15.41 -11.15 -17.50
CA ASP A 8 -14.06 -11.51 -17.09
C ASP A 8 -13.56 -10.45 -16.09
N SER A 9 -13.86 -10.64 -14.81
CA SER A 9 -13.44 -9.74 -13.74
C SER A 9 -11.92 -9.75 -13.68
N HIS A 10 -11.31 -8.60 -13.91
CA HIS A 10 -9.86 -8.47 -13.90
C HIS A 10 -9.39 -8.23 -12.47
N ILE A 11 -8.86 -9.26 -11.80
CA ILE A 11 -8.56 -9.19 -10.37
C ILE A 11 -7.06 -9.07 -10.10
N ILE A 12 -6.70 -8.19 -9.17
CA ILE A 12 -5.37 -8.12 -8.54
C ILE A 12 -5.49 -8.60 -7.10
N GLU A 13 -4.65 -9.57 -6.73
CA GLU A 13 -4.52 -9.99 -5.33
C GLU A 13 -3.38 -9.21 -4.64
N LEU A 14 -3.72 -8.51 -3.56
CA LEU A 14 -2.78 -7.84 -2.66
C LEU A 14 -2.80 -8.50 -1.29
N SER A 15 -1.73 -8.31 -0.52
CA SER A 15 -1.64 -8.84 0.84
C SER A 15 -1.19 -7.77 1.82
N SER A 16 -1.89 -7.62 2.92
CA SER A 16 -1.54 -6.73 4.01
C SER A 16 -1.24 -7.52 5.27
N VAL A 17 -0.69 -6.83 6.28
CA VAL A 17 -0.40 -7.40 7.59
C VAL A 17 -1.14 -6.65 8.67
N TYR A 18 -1.53 -7.38 9.72
CA TYR A 18 -2.10 -6.81 10.93
C TYR A 18 -1.34 -7.35 12.13
N PHE A 19 -0.75 -6.45 12.91
CA PHE A 19 -0.02 -6.79 14.13
C PHE A 19 -0.92 -6.55 15.35
N PHE A 20 -0.87 -7.45 16.32
CA PHE A 20 -1.67 -7.33 17.53
C PHE A 20 -0.95 -7.90 18.74
N SER A 21 -1.36 -7.41 19.92
CA SER A 21 -0.93 -7.96 21.20
C SER A 21 -2.05 -8.80 21.82
N GLY A 22 -1.69 -9.87 22.52
CA GLY A 22 -2.67 -10.75 23.16
C GLY A 22 -3.38 -11.71 22.19
N PRO A 23 -4.62 -12.13 22.49
CA PRO A 23 -5.34 -13.11 21.67
C PRO A 23 -5.75 -12.54 20.31
N ALA A 24 -5.89 -13.41 19.31
CA ALA A 24 -6.34 -13.03 17.98
C ALA A 24 -7.73 -12.38 18.03
N PRO A 25 -7.92 -11.22 17.35
CA PRO A 25 -9.21 -10.56 17.31
C PRO A 25 -10.21 -11.39 16.49
N ARG A 26 -11.51 -11.27 16.81
CA ARG A 26 -12.58 -11.95 16.05
C ARG A 26 -12.86 -11.28 14.70
N ALA A 27 -12.60 -9.97 14.62
CA ALA A 27 -12.74 -9.20 13.40
C ALA A 27 -11.61 -8.17 13.27
N ILE A 28 -11.20 -7.89 12.04
CA ILE A 28 -10.18 -6.89 11.70
C ILE A 28 -10.76 -6.03 10.58
N ALA A 29 -10.71 -4.70 10.70
CA ALA A 29 -11.03 -3.83 9.58
C ALA A 29 -9.83 -3.74 8.66
N LEU A 30 -10.03 -3.91 7.35
CA LEU A 30 -8.93 -3.90 6.38
C LEU A 30 -8.15 -2.57 6.42
N LYS A 31 -8.84 -1.45 6.66
CA LYS A 31 -8.21 -0.12 6.80
C LYS A 31 -7.24 0.01 7.97
N ASP A 32 -7.34 -0.87 8.98
CA ASP A 32 -6.44 -0.89 10.13
C ASP A 32 -5.24 -1.83 9.91
N CYS A 33 -5.24 -2.56 8.80
CA CYS A 33 -4.06 -3.27 8.30
C CYS A 33 -3.14 -2.30 7.57
N GLY A 34 -1.99 -2.79 7.13
CA GLY A 34 -1.12 -2.05 6.22
C GLY A 34 0.28 -2.62 6.26
N VAL A 35 1.03 -2.49 5.16
CA VAL A 35 2.48 -2.62 5.29
C VAL A 35 3.07 -1.29 5.75
N PRO A 36 3.84 -1.28 6.85
CA PRO A 36 4.33 -0.03 7.41
C PRO A 36 5.48 0.52 6.55
N THR A 37 5.23 1.64 5.89
CA THR A 37 6.20 2.43 5.12
C THR A 37 6.94 3.42 6.01
N ASN A 38 8.08 3.96 5.55
CA ASN A 38 8.85 4.94 6.33
C ASN A 38 8.18 6.31 6.47
N ALA A 39 7.18 6.59 5.62
CA ALA A 39 6.30 7.75 5.71
C ALA A 39 4.87 7.32 5.33
N PRO A 40 3.83 7.88 5.96
CA PRO A 40 2.44 7.59 5.59
C PRO A 40 2.15 8.08 4.17
N ILE A 41 1.28 7.35 3.45
CA ILE A 41 0.83 7.73 2.11
C ILE A 41 -0.60 8.25 2.23
N THR A 42 -0.74 9.57 2.24
CA THR A 42 -2.05 10.20 2.38
C THR A 42 -2.98 9.77 1.24
N GLY A 43 -4.22 9.42 1.58
CA GLY A 43 -5.24 9.05 0.60
C GLY A 43 -5.08 7.67 -0.03
N ALA A 44 -4.16 6.82 0.44
CA ALA A 44 -3.97 5.49 -0.11
C ALA A 44 -3.61 4.43 0.93
N PHE A 45 -3.98 3.19 0.62
CA PHE A 45 -3.72 2.01 1.43
C PHE A 45 -2.58 1.17 0.84
N PRO A 46 -1.43 1.05 1.54
CA PRO A 46 -0.30 0.26 1.05
C PRO A 46 -0.44 -1.23 1.41
N ALA A 47 -0.19 -2.10 0.42
CA ALA A 47 -0.16 -3.56 0.58
C ALA A 47 0.94 -4.20 -0.28
N LEU A 48 1.36 -5.43 0.04
CA LEU A 48 2.33 -6.19 -0.74
C LEU A 48 1.73 -6.64 -2.07
N TYR A 49 2.51 -6.46 -3.14
CA TYR A 49 2.15 -6.88 -4.49
C TYR A 49 3.21 -7.84 -5.07
N GLY A 50 2.75 -8.86 -5.80
CA GLY A 50 3.63 -9.83 -6.46
C GLY A 50 4.11 -10.95 -5.53
N TYR A 51 4.26 -12.15 -6.10
CA TYR A 51 4.55 -13.37 -5.35
C TYR A 51 5.80 -13.27 -4.47
N GLN A 52 6.92 -12.84 -5.06
CA GLN A 52 8.20 -12.76 -4.33
C GLN A 52 8.12 -11.74 -3.17
N SER A 53 7.61 -10.53 -3.43
CA SER A 53 7.51 -9.50 -2.40
C SER A 53 6.50 -9.84 -1.30
N LYS A 54 5.43 -10.60 -1.60
CA LYS A 54 4.54 -11.16 -0.57
C LYS A 54 5.30 -12.13 0.34
N GLN A 55 6.03 -13.10 -0.22
CA GLN A 55 6.79 -14.07 0.58
C GLN A 55 7.83 -13.39 1.48
N ASP A 56 8.65 -12.52 0.89
CA ASP A 56 9.68 -11.79 1.62
C ASP A 56 9.05 -10.86 2.68
N GLY A 57 7.93 -10.22 2.36
CA GLY A 57 7.18 -9.36 3.27
C GLY A 57 6.58 -10.12 4.46
N PHE A 58 6.12 -11.35 4.27
CA PHE A 58 5.63 -12.19 5.38
C PHE A 58 6.77 -12.65 6.29
N MET A 59 7.94 -12.95 5.74
CA MET A 59 9.13 -13.25 6.54
C MET A 59 9.59 -12.04 7.35
N ALA A 60 9.60 -10.85 6.73
CA ALA A 60 9.89 -9.58 7.38
C ALA A 60 8.89 -9.27 8.50
N ALA A 61 7.59 -9.45 8.24
CA ALA A 61 6.54 -9.26 9.25
C ALA A 61 6.70 -10.21 10.44
N ARG A 62 7.03 -11.48 10.19
CA ARG A 62 7.33 -12.44 11.27
C ARG A 62 8.52 -11.98 12.13
N ALA A 63 9.64 -11.64 11.50
CA ALA A 63 10.83 -11.18 12.21
C ALA A 63 10.54 -9.90 13.03
N TYR A 64 9.74 -8.98 12.49
CA TYR A 64 9.29 -7.80 13.20
C TYR A 64 8.40 -8.14 14.39
N ALA A 65 7.42 -9.05 14.22
CA ALA A 65 6.53 -9.47 15.30
C ALA A 65 7.33 -10.13 16.44
N ASP A 66 8.26 -11.03 16.11
CA ASP A 66 9.14 -11.70 17.08
C ASP A 66 9.98 -10.68 17.87
N LYS A 67 10.61 -9.72 17.17
CA LYS A 67 11.41 -8.66 17.79
C LYS A 67 10.61 -7.77 18.75
N ASN A 68 9.35 -7.50 18.42
CA ASN A 68 8.49 -6.59 19.17
C ASN A 68 7.52 -7.29 20.13
N ARG A 69 7.62 -8.63 20.26
CA ARG A 69 6.72 -9.46 21.08
C ARG A 69 5.24 -9.29 20.71
N LEU A 70 4.97 -9.18 19.41
CA LEU A 70 3.65 -9.10 18.83
C LEU A 70 3.28 -10.43 18.19
N GLN A 71 1.99 -10.63 17.95
CA GLN A 71 1.51 -11.58 16.95
C GLN A 71 1.21 -10.83 15.66
N PHE A 72 1.14 -11.55 14.56
CA PHE A 72 0.72 -10.99 13.28
C PHE A 72 -0.18 -11.95 12.54
N THR A 73 -1.02 -11.40 11.66
CA THR A 73 -1.74 -12.16 10.65
C THR A 73 -1.59 -11.49 9.29
N VAL A 74 -1.80 -12.29 8.25
CA VAL A 74 -1.81 -11.83 6.85
C VAL A 74 -3.26 -11.73 6.39
N VAL A 75 -3.60 -10.60 5.77
CA VAL A 75 -4.90 -10.37 5.16
C VAL A 75 -4.70 -10.26 3.65
N ASP A 76 -5.19 -11.26 2.92
CA ASP A 76 -5.20 -11.25 1.46
C ASP A 76 -6.51 -10.64 0.98
N PHE A 77 -6.45 -9.78 -0.04
CA PHE A 77 -7.63 -9.12 -0.57
C PHE A 77 -7.55 -8.94 -2.08
N LEU A 78 -8.73 -8.87 -2.69
CA LEU A 78 -8.91 -8.83 -4.14
C LEU A 78 -9.41 -7.45 -4.56
N VAL A 79 -8.67 -6.80 -5.45
CA VAL A 79 -9.05 -5.55 -6.10
C VAL A 79 -9.53 -5.85 -7.51
N GLU A 80 -10.76 -5.47 -7.82
CA GLU A 80 -11.34 -5.57 -9.16
C GLU A 80 -10.94 -4.36 -10.01
N LEU A 81 -10.39 -4.66 -11.19
CA LEU A 81 -10.05 -3.70 -12.24
C LEU A 81 -11.18 -3.63 -13.27
N ASP A 82 -11.39 -2.44 -13.80
CA ASP A 82 -12.26 -2.18 -14.95
C ASP A 82 -11.58 -2.62 -16.25
N GLN A 83 -10.25 -2.57 -16.30
CA GLN A 83 -9.47 -2.88 -17.50
C GLN A 83 -8.54 -4.06 -17.28
N LYS A 84 -8.26 -4.80 -18.36
CA LYS A 84 -7.26 -5.86 -18.32
C LYS A 84 -5.89 -5.26 -18.02
N GLN A 85 -5.13 -5.92 -17.17
CA GLN A 85 -3.74 -5.57 -16.91
C GLN A 85 -2.95 -5.51 -18.24
N ASN A 86 -2.19 -4.44 -18.44
CA ASN A 86 -1.31 -4.31 -19.58
C ASN A 86 -0.20 -5.37 -19.50
N PRO A 87 -0.10 -6.33 -20.43
CA PRO A 87 0.97 -7.32 -20.43
C PRO A 87 2.30 -6.73 -20.92
N ASN A 88 2.27 -5.56 -21.56
CA ASN A 88 3.40 -4.92 -22.21
C ASN A 88 4.00 -3.81 -21.33
N MET A 89 5.07 -3.19 -21.85
CA MET A 89 5.61 -1.97 -21.26
C MET A 89 4.62 -0.82 -21.44
N MET A 90 4.17 -0.25 -20.31
CA MET A 90 3.25 0.87 -20.23
C MET A 90 3.89 2.15 -20.77
N ARG A 91 3.20 2.80 -21.70
CA ARG A 91 3.53 4.11 -22.26
C ARG A 91 2.50 5.16 -21.81
N PRO A 92 2.79 6.45 -21.97
CA PRO A 92 1.83 7.51 -21.64
C PRO A 92 0.46 7.34 -22.32
N ASP A 93 0.44 6.96 -23.60
CA ASP A 93 -0.80 6.80 -24.37
C ASP A 93 -1.65 5.59 -23.91
N ASP A 94 -1.05 4.66 -23.15
CA ASP A 94 -1.75 3.50 -22.61
C ASP A 94 -2.52 3.85 -21.33
N ILE A 95 -2.11 4.91 -20.60
CA ILE A 95 -2.66 5.30 -19.29
C ILE A 95 -4.20 5.37 -19.28
N PRO A 96 -4.88 6.02 -20.24
CA PRO A 96 -6.34 6.15 -20.19
C PRO A 96 -7.10 4.82 -20.33
N ASN A 97 -6.42 3.78 -20.82
CA ASN A 97 -7.02 2.48 -21.11
C ASN A 97 -6.68 1.41 -20.05
N HIS A 98 -6.04 1.81 -18.96
CA HIS A 98 -5.67 0.92 -17.86
C HIS A 98 -5.86 1.61 -16.52
N ASP A 99 -6.25 0.83 -15.52
CA ASP A 99 -6.46 1.25 -14.13
C ASP A 99 -5.53 0.50 -13.15
N PHE A 100 -4.55 -0.22 -13.70
CA PHE A 100 -3.44 -0.84 -12.97
C PHE A 100 -2.12 -0.47 -13.64
N ILE A 101 -1.13 -0.12 -12.83
CA ILE A 101 0.23 0.11 -13.32
C ILE A 101 1.27 -0.49 -12.38
N SER A 102 2.33 -1.06 -12.96
CA SER A 102 3.51 -1.50 -12.23
C SER A 102 4.75 -0.79 -12.75
N PHE A 103 5.54 -0.24 -11.83
CA PHE A 103 6.78 0.47 -12.15
C PHE A 103 7.82 -0.46 -12.80
N ALA A 104 7.72 -1.77 -12.55
CA ALA A 104 8.54 -2.77 -13.23
C ALA A 104 8.25 -2.87 -14.74
N ARG A 105 7.12 -2.32 -15.21
CA ARG A 105 6.67 -2.34 -16.59
C ARG A 105 6.47 -0.94 -17.18
N MET A 106 7.13 0.09 -16.65
CA MET A 106 7.07 1.44 -17.20
C MET A 106 8.11 1.68 -18.30
N SER A 107 7.68 2.25 -19.43
CA SER A 107 8.60 2.73 -20.47
C SER A 107 9.48 3.88 -19.96
N ARG A 108 10.54 4.22 -20.71
CA ARG A 108 11.37 5.40 -20.40
C ARG A 108 10.54 6.69 -20.43
N SER A 109 9.69 6.87 -21.45
CA SER A 109 8.82 8.05 -21.54
C SER A 109 7.84 8.15 -20.36
N MET A 110 7.37 7.01 -19.85
CA MET A 110 6.52 6.97 -18.67
C MET A 110 7.29 7.37 -17.40
N MET A 111 8.54 6.93 -17.28
CA MET A 111 9.44 7.37 -16.20
C MET A 111 9.75 8.87 -16.28
N ASP A 112 9.85 9.45 -17.48
CA ASP A 112 10.07 10.89 -17.65
C ASP A 112 8.82 11.70 -17.22
N ASN A 113 7.61 11.24 -17.56
CA ASN A 113 6.37 11.85 -17.06
C ASN A 113 6.27 11.80 -15.53
N LEU A 114 6.62 10.64 -14.95
CA LEU A 114 6.70 10.47 -13.51
C LEU A 114 7.68 11.47 -12.86
N GLN A 115 8.83 11.71 -13.48
CA GLN A 115 9.78 12.73 -13.00
C GLN A 115 9.17 14.13 -12.97
N GLY A 116 8.37 14.49 -13.98
CA GLY A 116 7.64 15.76 -14.01
C GLY A 116 6.73 15.95 -12.81
N VAL A 117 5.86 14.96 -12.55
CA VAL A 117 4.93 14.99 -11.40
C VAL A 117 5.68 15.11 -10.07
N LEU A 118 6.74 14.34 -9.89
CA LEU A 118 7.54 14.39 -8.65
C LEU A 118 8.30 15.70 -8.49
N HIS A 119 8.81 16.27 -9.58
CA HIS A 119 9.48 17.57 -9.57
C HIS A 119 8.51 18.67 -9.12
N GLU A 120 7.32 18.73 -9.71
CA GLU A 120 6.29 19.73 -9.35
C GLU A 120 5.91 19.63 -7.87
N ARG A 121 5.73 18.41 -7.36
CA ARG A 121 5.45 18.19 -5.94
C ARG A 121 6.58 18.70 -5.05
N LEU A 122 7.82 18.31 -5.32
CA LEU A 122 8.95 18.72 -4.51
C LEU A 122 9.17 20.24 -4.54
N ALA A 123 8.98 20.85 -5.71
CA ALA A 123 9.03 22.31 -5.86
C ALA A 123 7.94 23.00 -5.02
N SER A 124 6.74 22.42 -4.93
CA SER A 124 5.67 22.92 -4.05
C SER A 124 6.01 22.84 -2.56
N GLU A 125 6.88 21.91 -2.17
CA GLU A 125 7.45 21.77 -0.81
C GLU A 125 8.66 22.71 -0.59
N GLY A 126 9.03 23.54 -1.57
CA GLY A 126 10.20 24.41 -1.51
C GLY A 126 11.53 23.68 -1.72
N ILE A 127 11.48 22.43 -2.18
CA ILE A 127 12.66 21.60 -2.46
C ILE A 127 12.95 21.69 -3.95
N THR A 128 14.17 22.10 -4.32
CA THR A 128 14.65 22.03 -5.70
C THR A 128 15.45 20.75 -5.88
N PRO A 129 14.85 19.65 -6.36
CA PRO A 129 15.58 18.40 -6.52
C PRO A 129 16.65 18.55 -7.60
N SER A 130 17.80 17.93 -7.38
CA SER A 130 18.82 17.83 -8.40
C SER A 130 18.36 16.93 -9.54
N LYS A 131 18.89 17.15 -10.75
CA LYS A 131 18.65 16.27 -11.90
C LYS A 131 19.03 14.81 -11.60
N LEU A 132 20.03 14.59 -10.74
CA LEU A 132 20.49 13.24 -10.38
C LEU A 132 19.48 12.52 -9.47
N GLU A 133 18.84 13.23 -8.55
CA GLU A 133 17.80 12.68 -7.69
C GLU A 133 16.57 12.27 -8.48
N LEU A 134 16.16 13.08 -9.46
CA LEU A 134 15.01 12.77 -10.32
C LEU A 134 15.31 11.72 -11.39
N ALA A 135 16.57 11.54 -11.82
CA ALA A 135 16.92 10.57 -12.87
C ALA A 135 16.49 9.12 -12.56
N LYS A 136 16.20 8.80 -11.29
CA LYS A 136 15.72 7.49 -10.84
C LYS A 136 14.49 7.66 -9.94
N PRO A 137 13.30 7.97 -10.50
CA PRO A 137 12.13 8.31 -9.70
C PRO A 137 11.68 7.15 -8.78
N HIS A 138 11.89 5.90 -9.21
CA HIS A 138 11.64 4.73 -8.38
C HIS A 138 12.52 4.66 -7.12
N LEU A 139 13.76 5.16 -7.15
CA LEU A 139 14.61 5.23 -5.95
C LEU A 139 14.19 6.36 -5.02
N LEU A 140 13.75 7.49 -5.59
CA LEU A 140 13.19 8.58 -4.80
C LEU A 140 11.94 8.11 -4.04
N LEU A 141 11.01 7.42 -4.71
CA LEU A 141 9.80 6.90 -4.08
C LEU A 141 10.08 5.79 -3.06
N GLN A 142 11.18 5.03 -3.20
CA GLN A 142 11.62 4.10 -2.14
C GLN A 142 11.98 4.82 -0.85
N GLN A 143 12.53 6.05 -0.94
CA GLN A 143 12.94 6.84 0.21
C GLN A 143 11.82 7.74 0.74
N ARG A 144 10.98 8.25 -0.17
CA ARG A 144 9.84 9.15 0.06
C ARG A 144 8.55 8.52 -0.50
N PRO A 145 8.03 7.45 0.14
CA PRO A 145 6.81 6.77 -0.33
C PRO A 145 5.57 7.67 -0.27
N ASP A 146 5.60 8.71 0.57
CA ASP A 146 4.58 9.75 0.66
C ASP A 146 4.34 10.46 -0.69
N LEU A 147 5.37 10.62 -1.52
CA LEU A 147 5.25 11.30 -2.82
C LEU A 147 4.34 10.57 -3.81
N VAL A 148 4.03 9.29 -3.57
CA VAL A 148 3.06 8.55 -4.38
C VAL A 148 1.66 9.17 -4.28
N SER A 149 1.32 9.88 -3.20
CA SER A 149 0.05 10.62 -3.10
C SER A 149 -0.09 11.68 -4.21
N SER A 150 1.03 12.20 -4.73
CA SER A 150 1.00 13.17 -5.82
C SER A 150 0.60 12.51 -7.15
N LEU A 151 0.83 11.20 -7.29
CA LEU A 151 0.43 10.47 -8.49
C LEU A 151 -1.06 10.20 -8.51
N ILE A 152 -1.64 9.82 -7.37
CA ILE A 152 -3.09 9.54 -7.29
C ILE A 152 -3.93 10.82 -7.46
N GLU A 153 -3.33 11.98 -7.22
CA GLU A 153 -3.92 13.32 -7.41
C GLU A 153 -3.57 13.95 -8.77
N ALA A 154 -2.66 13.35 -9.55
CA ALA A 154 -2.21 13.92 -10.81
C ALA A 154 -3.24 13.74 -11.94
N PRO A 155 -3.41 14.74 -12.82
CA PRO A 155 -4.25 14.62 -14.00
C PRO A 155 -3.92 13.39 -14.86
N GLY A 156 -4.94 12.58 -15.15
CA GLY A 156 -4.83 11.35 -15.93
C GLY A 156 -4.41 10.12 -15.13
N TRP A 157 -4.28 10.22 -13.80
CA TRP A 157 -3.95 9.08 -12.93
C TRP A 157 -5.06 8.78 -11.92
N GLU A 158 -6.07 9.64 -11.82
CA GLU A 158 -7.11 9.56 -10.81
C GLU A 158 -7.96 8.29 -10.95
N HIS A 159 -8.00 7.68 -12.14
CA HIS A 159 -8.70 6.42 -12.40
C HIS A 159 -7.87 5.16 -12.06
N MET A 160 -6.60 5.31 -11.67
CA MET A 160 -5.75 4.18 -11.31
C MET A 160 -6.21 3.57 -9.98
N LYS A 161 -6.72 2.34 -10.01
CA LYS A 161 -7.14 1.59 -8.83
C LYS A 161 -5.97 1.01 -8.05
N VAL A 162 -4.89 0.65 -8.74
CA VAL A 162 -3.69 0.08 -8.12
C VAL A 162 -2.41 0.58 -8.80
N ILE A 163 -1.51 1.16 -8.01
CA ILE A 163 -0.17 1.56 -8.43
C ILE A 163 0.86 0.71 -7.68
N ALA A 164 1.60 -0.13 -8.42
CA ALA A 164 2.62 -1.02 -7.89
C ALA A 164 4.02 -0.45 -8.10
N TYR A 165 4.79 -0.30 -7.03
CA TYR A 165 6.14 0.25 -7.07
C TYR A 165 7.04 -0.37 -5.98
N PRO A 166 8.37 -0.38 -6.16
CA PRO A 166 9.27 -0.80 -5.10
C PRO A 166 9.31 0.26 -4.00
N ALA A 167 9.14 -0.15 -2.74
CA ALA A 167 9.16 0.72 -1.56
C ALA A 167 10.06 0.14 -0.45
N LYS A 168 10.70 1.02 0.33
CA LYS A 168 11.36 0.60 1.58
C LYS A 168 10.34 0.58 2.70
N LEU A 169 10.14 -0.61 3.29
CA LEU A 169 9.26 -0.80 4.44
C LEU A 169 10.06 -0.70 5.74
N THR A 170 9.40 -0.32 6.83
CA THR A 170 10.02 -0.28 8.17
C THR A 170 10.34 -1.68 8.71
N ILE A 171 9.66 -2.71 8.18
CA ILE A 171 9.81 -4.11 8.60
C ILE A 171 10.86 -4.89 7.79
N SER A 172 11.34 -4.34 6.66
CA SER A 172 12.24 -5.03 5.73
C SER A 172 13.47 -4.19 5.40
N GLU A 173 14.66 -4.79 5.44
CA GLU A 173 15.90 -4.14 5.02
C GLU A 173 15.97 -3.94 3.50
N LYS A 174 15.40 -4.89 2.75
CA LYS A 174 15.34 -4.85 1.29
C LYS A 174 14.05 -4.16 0.83
N PRO A 175 14.10 -3.35 -0.25
CA PRO A 175 12.88 -2.84 -0.87
C PRO A 175 11.98 -3.98 -1.33
N LEU A 176 10.68 -3.85 -1.11
CA LEU A 176 9.66 -4.80 -1.56
C LEU A 176 8.68 -4.09 -2.51
N THR A 177 8.04 -4.84 -3.39
CA THR A 177 7.00 -4.28 -4.26
C THR A 177 5.71 -4.10 -3.48
N VAL A 178 5.23 -2.87 -3.44
CA VAL A 178 3.99 -2.46 -2.77
C VAL A 178 3.00 -2.02 -3.84
N GLY A 179 1.77 -2.51 -3.75
CA GLY A 179 0.61 -1.94 -4.43
C GLY A 179 -0.07 -0.96 -3.49
N ILE A 180 -0.35 0.24 -3.96
CA ILE A 180 -1.22 1.18 -3.25
C ILE A 180 -2.62 1.16 -3.86
N VAL A 181 -3.63 1.16 -3.01
CA VAL A 181 -5.04 1.33 -3.40
C VAL A 181 -5.48 2.72 -2.94
N PRO A 182 -5.77 3.66 -3.85
CA PRO A 182 -6.31 4.95 -3.46
C PRO A 182 -7.65 4.78 -2.73
N HIS A 183 -7.89 5.59 -1.70
CA HIS A 183 -9.13 5.53 -0.92
C HIS A 183 -10.37 5.86 -1.76
N SER A 184 -10.22 6.67 -2.82
CA SER A 184 -11.28 6.93 -3.81
C SER A 184 -11.75 5.65 -4.53
N HIS A 185 -10.91 4.62 -4.58
CA HIS A 185 -11.18 3.34 -5.23
C HIS A 185 -11.39 2.19 -4.24
N TRP A 186 -11.65 2.49 -2.96
CA TRP A 186 -11.82 1.48 -1.92
C TRP A 186 -12.91 0.45 -2.25
N ASP A 187 -13.99 0.87 -2.90
CA ASP A 187 -15.10 0.00 -3.33
C ASP A 187 -14.69 -1.02 -4.41
N SER A 188 -13.49 -0.89 -4.98
CA SER A 188 -12.90 -1.89 -5.88
C SER A 188 -12.37 -3.10 -5.11
N ILE A 189 -12.20 -3.02 -3.79
CA ILE A 189 -11.84 -4.17 -2.95
C ILE A 189 -13.10 -5.03 -2.74
N LYS A 190 -13.15 -6.20 -3.37
CA LYS A 190 -14.35 -7.05 -3.37
C LYS A 190 -14.36 -8.09 -2.26
N GLU A 191 -13.19 -8.61 -1.92
CA GLU A 191 -13.04 -9.68 -0.96
C GLU A 191 -11.77 -9.47 -0.13
N ALA A 192 -11.82 -9.85 1.14
CA ALA A 192 -10.64 -9.95 1.98
C ALA A 192 -10.77 -11.14 2.94
N SER A 193 -9.66 -11.83 3.18
CA SER A 193 -9.61 -13.02 4.02
C SER A 193 -8.33 -13.07 4.83
N CYS A 194 -8.41 -13.70 5.99
CA CYS A 194 -7.28 -13.87 6.89
C CYS A 194 -6.59 -15.22 6.60
N ARG A 195 -5.35 -15.18 6.11
CA ARG A 195 -4.61 -16.39 5.68
C ARG A 195 -4.32 -17.35 6.82
N LEU A 196 -3.86 -16.82 7.96
CA LEU A 196 -3.40 -17.64 9.09
C LEU A 196 -4.53 -18.07 10.02
N ASN A 197 -5.65 -17.32 10.02
CA ASN A 197 -6.80 -17.58 10.89
C ASN A 197 -8.11 -17.33 10.12
N PRO A 198 -8.61 -18.30 9.35
CA PRO A 198 -9.82 -18.13 8.53
C PRO A 198 -11.09 -17.77 9.33
N GLY A 199 -11.12 -18.03 10.64
CA GLY A 199 -12.22 -17.64 11.52
C GLY A 199 -12.28 -16.15 11.85
N ILE A 200 -11.24 -15.37 11.52
CA ILE A 200 -11.24 -13.91 11.70
C ILE A 200 -12.00 -13.27 10.54
N ARG A 201 -13.05 -12.52 10.86
CA ARG A 201 -13.82 -11.77 9.86
C ARG A 201 -13.07 -10.50 9.46
N ILE A 202 -12.89 -10.27 8.16
CA ILE A 202 -12.38 -9.00 7.66
C ILE A 202 -13.55 -8.08 7.29
N THR A 203 -13.51 -6.82 7.71
CA THR A 203 -14.49 -5.80 7.29
C THR A 203 -13.87 -4.84 6.27
N LEU A 204 -14.67 -4.43 5.28
CA LEU A 204 -14.24 -3.60 4.15
C LEU A 204 -14.77 -2.17 4.24
N GLU A 205 -15.05 -1.67 5.45
CA GLU A 205 -15.47 -0.29 5.63
C GLU A 205 -14.36 0.68 5.20
N PRO A 206 -14.65 1.72 4.40
CA PRO A 206 -13.65 2.65 3.94
C PRO A 206 -13.02 3.44 5.10
N PRO A 207 -11.79 3.94 4.92
CA PRO A 207 -11.17 4.87 5.87
C PRO A 207 -11.94 6.19 5.91
N ASN A 208 -12.15 6.73 7.12
CA ASN A 208 -12.81 8.03 7.28
C ASN A 208 -11.90 9.14 6.74
N PRO A 209 -12.42 10.09 5.93
CA PRO A 209 -11.64 11.22 5.42
C PRO A 209 -10.95 12.06 6.53
N SER A 210 -11.50 12.02 7.75
CA SER A 210 -11.10 12.86 8.87
C SER A 210 -10.21 12.18 9.93
N GLN A 211 -9.81 10.90 9.76
CA GLN A 211 -9.04 10.14 10.77
C GLN A 211 -7.64 9.69 10.31
N VAL A 212 -7.18 10.15 9.14
CA VAL A 212 -5.97 9.65 8.47
C VAL A 212 -4.68 9.96 9.26
N ASP A 213 -4.70 10.86 10.23
CA ASP A 213 -3.49 11.27 10.97
C ASP A 213 -3.12 10.38 12.17
N SER A 214 -3.96 9.40 12.57
CA SER A 214 -3.75 8.68 13.86
C SER A 214 -3.45 7.18 13.76
N ALA A 215 -3.66 6.53 12.60
CA ALA A 215 -3.55 5.06 12.51
C ALA A 215 -2.10 4.55 12.50
N THR A 216 -1.12 5.36 12.09
CA THR A 216 0.31 5.01 12.15
C THR A 216 0.97 5.36 13.49
N ALA A 217 0.31 6.16 14.34
CA ALA A 217 0.80 6.53 15.68
C ALA A 217 0.55 5.44 16.74
N ALA A 218 -0.28 4.43 16.46
CA ALA A 218 -0.55 3.33 17.41
C ALA A 218 0.67 2.41 17.64
N VAL A 219 1.78 2.61 16.93
CA VAL A 219 3.08 2.00 17.22
C VAL A 219 4.00 3.03 17.89
N GLY A 220 3.60 3.52 19.07
CA GLY A 220 4.43 4.52 19.76
C GLY A 220 3.84 5.07 21.04
N SER A 221 3.73 4.26 22.10
CA SER A 221 4.10 4.60 23.48
C SER A 221 3.56 3.53 24.46
N PRO A 222 4.41 2.79 25.19
CA PRO A 222 3.92 2.11 26.37
C PRO A 222 3.53 3.19 27.39
N SER A 223 2.24 3.26 27.71
CA SER A 223 1.77 3.99 28.89
C SER A 223 2.47 3.40 30.11
N LEU A 224 3.54 4.07 30.55
CA LEU A 224 4.13 3.88 31.87
C LEU A 224 3.07 4.34 32.87
N LYS A 225 2.19 3.40 33.26
CA LYS A 225 1.38 3.54 34.45
C LYS A 225 2.35 3.65 35.63
N ASP A 226 2.44 4.89 36.09
CA ASP A 226 2.97 5.34 37.35
C ASP A 226 2.68 4.31 38.46
N ARG A 227 3.71 3.55 38.85
CA ARG A 227 3.67 2.72 40.04
C ARG A 227 3.96 3.66 41.21
N GLY A 228 2.90 4.13 41.85
CA GLY A 228 2.99 4.91 43.08
C GLY A 228 3.86 4.22 44.15
N PRO A 229 4.52 4.99 45.01
CA PRO A 229 5.46 4.43 45.98
C PRO A 229 4.71 3.62 47.06
N ARG A 230 5.19 2.39 47.28
CA ARG A 230 4.83 1.57 48.45
C ARG A 230 5.47 2.18 49.70
N SER A 231 4.65 2.66 50.62
CA SER A 231 5.06 2.92 52.00
C SER A 231 4.90 1.64 52.83
N ARG A 232 5.93 1.33 53.61
CA ARG A 232 5.90 0.33 54.70
C ARG A 232 5.23 0.92 55.93
#